data_AF-A0A3B9GND7-F1
#
_entry.id   AF-A0A3B9GND7-F1
#
_cell.length_a   1.000
_cell.length_b   1.000
_cell.length_c   1.000
_cell.angle_alpha   90.00
_cell.angle_beta   90.00
_cell.angle_gamma   90.00
#
_symmetry.space_group_name_H-M   'P 1'
#
loop_
_entity.id
_entity.type
_entity.pdbx_description
1 polymer ?
#
loop_
_entity_poly.entity_id
_entity_poly.type
_entity_poly.pdbx_seq_one_letter_code
_entity_poly.pdbx_strand_id
1 'polypeptide(L)'
;MDTTPVWDLLSGISVGDIVAWIMVIGAIVGTIVATTIKLYKAFDKYRSLKEKNEQQEKVIEEHDKILKEFHETLQSIKNELLDLRKEVSDVNLKQMRHAIIRDCEDAIEKQFVYAEELASIEEMYELYVEVYHGNGYVTSLVVKVRNLPIRVHD
;
A
#
# COMPACT_ATOMS: atom_id res chain seq x y z
N MET A 1 54.02 -79.01 -0.73
CA MET A 1 53.11 -78.25 0.15
C MET A 1 54.02 -77.36 0.97
N ASP A 2 54.37 -76.20 0.45
CA ASP A 2 55.24 -75.24 1.14
C ASP A 2 54.46 -73.95 1.33
N THR A 3 53.50 -74.02 2.26
CA THR A 3 52.92 -72.82 2.84
C THR A 3 54.02 -72.23 3.73
N THR A 4 54.90 -71.41 3.16
CA THR A 4 55.77 -70.52 3.93
C THR A 4 54.87 -69.83 4.95
N PRO A 5 55.07 -70.07 6.26
CA PRO A 5 54.16 -69.57 7.26
C PRO A 5 54.20 -68.04 7.20
N VAL A 6 53.03 -67.39 7.23
CA VAL A 6 52.91 -65.92 7.28
C VAL A 6 53.76 -65.32 8.42
N TRP A 7 54.07 -66.14 9.42
CA TRP A 7 55.01 -65.89 10.50
C TRP A 7 56.47 -65.62 10.07
N ASP A 8 56.97 -66.22 8.99
CA ASP A 8 58.34 -65.94 8.47
C ASP A 8 58.42 -64.62 7.70
N LEU A 9 57.29 -64.15 7.18
CA LEU A 9 57.17 -62.82 6.57
C LEU A 9 57.02 -61.72 7.64
N LEU A 10 56.58 -62.09 8.84
CA LEU A 10 56.42 -61.22 10.01
C LEU A 10 57.64 -61.22 10.95
N SER A 11 58.50 -62.24 10.91
CA SER A 11 59.70 -62.34 11.76
C SER A 11 60.84 -61.40 11.33
N GLY A 12 60.78 -60.87 10.10
CA GLY A 12 61.72 -59.87 9.57
C GLY A 12 61.28 -58.42 9.71
N ILE A 13 60.08 -58.15 10.24
CA ILE A 13 59.54 -56.80 10.39
C ILE A 13 59.80 -56.34 11.82
N SER A 14 60.53 -55.24 11.98
CA SER A 14 60.80 -54.71 13.31
C SER A 14 59.48 -54.30 13.98
N VAL A 15 59.36 -54.47 15.29
CA VAL A 15 58.18 -54.03 16.05
C VAL A 15 57.90 -52.53 15.82
N GLY A 16 58.96 -51.75 15.52
CA GLY A 16 58.86 -50.34 15.13
C GLY A 16 58.13 -50.10 13.79
N ASP A 17 58.29 -50.98 12.81
CA ASP A 17 57.65 -50.85 11.50
C ASP A 17 56.13 -51.12 11.57
N ILE A 18 55.71 -52.09 12.39
CA ILE A 18 54.27 -52.38 12.60
C ILE A 18 53.57 -51.18 13.25
N VAL A 19 54.22 -50.57 14.25
CA VAL A 19 53.71 -49.36 14.93
C VAL A 19 53.64 -48.17 13.96
N ALA A 20 54.63 -48.04 13.06
CA ALA A 20 54.63 -47.00 12.04
C ALA A 20 53.46 -47.15 11.05
N TRP A 21 53.18 -48.37 10.58
CA TRP A 21 52.05 -48.63 9.67
C TRP A 21 50.69 -48.35 10.32
N ILE A 22 50.51 -48.68 11.60
CA ILE A 22 49.28 -48.37 12.35
C ILE A 22 49.09 -46.84 12.46
N MET A 23 50.17 -46.09 12.71
CA MET A 23 50.12 -44.62 12.74
C MET A 23 49.77 -44.03 11.37
N VAL A 24 50.31 -44.57 10.27
CA VAL A 24 50.00 -44.12 8.91
C VAL A 24 48.53 -44.36 8.57
N ILE A 25 47.99 -45.54 8.89
CA ILE A 25 46.57 -45.86 8.66
C ILE A 25 45.68 -44.94 9.53
N GLY A 26 46.04 -44.73 10.79
CA GLY A 26 45.32 -43.81 11.69
C GLY A 26 45.31 -42.37 11.18
N ALA A 27 46.43 -41.88 10.62
CA ALA A 27 46.52 -40.56 10.03
C ALA A 27 45.65 -40.43 8.75
N ILE A 28 45.64 -41.46 7.90
CA ILE A 28 44.80 -41.48 6.69
C ILE A 28 43.32 -41.47 7.07
N VAL A 29 42.89 -42.32 8.01
CA VAL A 29 41.49 -42.34 8.47
C VAL A 29 41.12 -41.01 9.14
N GLY A 30 42.00 -40.46 9.98
CA GLY A 30 41.80 -39.17 10.64
C GLY A 30 41.63 -38.02 9.64
N THR A 31 42.43 -37.98 8.57
CA THR A 31 42.28 -36.98 7.51
C THR A 31 40.97 -37.15 6.75
N ILE A 32 40.56 -38.37 6.41
CA ILE A 32 39.27 -38.62 5.73
C ILE A 32 38.10 -38.11 6.58
N VAL A 33 38.07 -38.45 7.87
CA VAL A 33 37.01 -38.01 8.81
C VAL A 33 37.01 -36.49 8.99
N ALA A 34 38.18 -35.86 9.13
CA ALA A 34 38.26 -34.41 9.24
C ALA A 34 37.76 -33.69 7.96
N THR A 35 38.02 -34.29 6.80
CA THR A 35 37.60 -33.74 5.50
C THR A 35 36.10 -33.87 5.28
N THR A 36 35.50 -35.02 5.63
CA THR A 36 34.05 -35.23 5.51
C THR A 36 33.25 -34.33 6.46
N ILE A 37 33.73 -34.12 7.70
CA ILE A 37 33.09 -33.19 8.65
C ILE A 37 33.13 -31.74 8.13
N LYS A 38 34.26 -31.30 7.54
CA LYS A 38 34.37 -29.97 6.94
C LYS A 38 33.42 -29.81 5.75
N LEU A 39 33.32 -30.83 4.90
CA LEU A 39 32.38 -30.83 3.78
C LEU A 39 30.94 -30.71 4.27
N TYR A 40 30.56 -31.52 5.26
CA TYR A 40 29.20 -31.51 5.82
C TYR A 40 28.85 -30.12 6.40
N LYS A 41 29.75 -29.51 7.17
CA LYS A 41 29.55 -28.14 7.70
C LYS A 41 29.43 -27.09 6.59
N ALA A 42 30.16 -27.24 5.48
CA ALA A 42 30.05 -26.33 4.35
C ALA A 42 28.71 -26.48 3.63
N PHE A 43 28.23 -27.71 3.43
CA PHE A 43 26.92 -28.00 2.85
C PHE A 43 25.78 -27.49 3.73
N ASP A 44 25.86 -27.70 5.04
CA ASP A 44 24.84 -27.25 5.99
C ASP A 44 24.78 -25.71 6.04
N LYS A 45 25.95 -25.05 6.03
CA LYS A 45 26.03 -23.59 5.92
C LYS A 45 25.42 -23.08 4.61
N TYR A 46 25.74 -23.73 3.48
CA TYR A 46 25.18 -23.36 2.17
C TYR A 46 23.66 -23.54 2.13
N ARG A 47 23.14 -24.65 2.65
CA ARG A 47 21.71 -24.93 2.75
C ARG A 47 21.00 -23.88 3.62
N SER A 48 21.54 -23.58 4.79
CA SER A 48 20.95 -22.58 5.69
C SER A 48 20.92 -21.17 5.10
N LEU A 49 21.92 -20.79 4.30
CA LEU A 49 21.94 -19.50 3.59
C LEU A 49 20.92 -19.47 2.46
N LYS A 50 20.79 -20.56 1.71
CA LYS A 50 19.79 -20.68 0.65
C LYS A 50 18.36 -20.63 1.22
N GLU A 51 18.07 -21.36 2.29
CA GLU A 51 16.77 -21.34 2.95
C GLU A 51 16.43 -19.95 3.52
N LYS A 52 17.41 -19.24 4.09
CA LYS A 52 17.23 -17.84 4.53
C LYS A 52 16.94 -16.89 3.37
N ASN A 53 17.63 -17.03 2.25
CA ASN A 53 17.38 -16.20 1.07
C ASN A 53 16.00 -16.47 0.48
N GLU A 54 15.59 -17.74 0.35
CA GLU A 54 14.26 -18.11 -0.14
C GLU A 54 13.14 -17.61 0.79
N GLN A 55 13.36 -17.63 2.11
CA GLN A 55 12.41 -17.05 3.07
C GLN A 55 12.32 -15.53 2.93
N GLN A 56 13.45 -14.84 2.75
CA GLN A 56 13.47 -13.40 2.54
C GLN A 56 12.81 -13.01 1.22
N GLU A 57 13.05 -13.77 0.15
CA GLU A 57 12.44 -13.54 -1.16
C GLU A 57 10.92 -13.69 -1.09
N LYS A 58 10.41 -14.73 -0.42
CA LYS A 58 8.96 -14.89 -0.19
C LYS A 58 8.36 -13.74 0.61
N VAL A 59 9.03 -13.28 1.65
CA VAL A 59 8.56 -12.14 2.45
C VAL A 59 8.54 -10.86 1.62
N ILE A 60 9.54 -10.65 0.77
CA ILE A 60 9.57 -9.50 -0.16
C ILE A 60 8.42 -9.59 -1.17
N GLU A 61 8.16 -10.77 -1.75
CA GLU A 61 7.04 -10.98 -2.67
C GLU A 61 5.68 -10.75 -2.00
N GLU A 62 5.50 -11.22 -0.76
CA GLU A 62 4.29 -10.97 0.02
C GLU A 62 4.11 -9.47 0.31
N HIS A 63 5.19 -8.78 0.67
CA HIS A 63 5.14 -7.33 0.87
C HIS A 63 4.84 -6.56 -0.42
N ASP A 64 5.39 -6.96 -1.56
CA ASP A 64 5.11 -6.33 -2.85
C ASP A 64 3.65 -6.52 -3.26
N LYS A 65 3.10 -7.73 -3.03
CA LYS A 65 1.69 -8.01 -3.23
C LYS A 65 0.79 -7.14 -2.35
N ILE A 66 1.09 -7.02 -1.06
CA ILE A 66 0.33 -6.17 -0.13
C ILE A 66 0.40 -4.71 -0.56
N LEU A 67 1.58 -4.22 -0.95
CA LEU A 67 1.75 -2.84 -1.42
C LEU A 67 0.92 -2.58 -2.68
N LYS A 68 0.86 -3.53 -3.60
CA LYS A 68 0.04 -3.42 -4.80
C LYS A 68 -1.46 -3.39 -4.48
N GLU A 69 -1.94 -4.31 -3.64
CA GLU A 69 -3.33 -4.33 -3.18
C GLU A 69 -3.70 -3.04 -2.43
N PHE A 70 -2.78 -2.52 -1.61
CA PHE A 70 -2.96 -1.27 -0.90
C PHE A 70 -3.04 -0.07 -1.86
N HIS A 71 -2.18 -0.04 -2.87
CA HIS A 71 -2.21 0.99 -3.91
C HIS A 71 -3.52 0.97 -4.70
N GLU A 72 -3.96 -0.21 -5.15
CA GLU A 72 -5.23 -0.39 -5.87
C GLU A 72 -6.42 0.04 -4.99
N THR A 73 -6.41 -0.34 -3.71
CA THR A 73 -7.43 0.07 -2.74
C THR A 73 -7.47 1.58 -2.56
N LEU A 74 -6.32 2.22 -2.36
CA LEU A 74 -6.23 3.68 -2.25
C LEU A 74 -6.72 4.39 -3.52
N GLN A 75 -6.44 3.81 -4.69
CA GLN A 75 -6.91 4.35 -5.96
C GLN A 75 -8.42 4.23 -6.10
N SER A 76 -9.02 3.10 -5.67
CA SER A 76 -10.48 2.93 -5.61
C SER A 76 -11.12 3.95 -4.68
N ILE A 77 -10.62 4.07 -3.45
CA ILE A 77 -11.14 5.04 -2.46
C ILE A 77 -11.06 6.46 -3.01
N LYS A 78 -9.94 6.83 -3.64
CA LYS A 78 -9.79 8.14 -4.27
C LYS A 78 -10.86 8.39 -5.33
N ASN A 79 -11.13 7.41 -6.19
CA ASN A 79 -12.14 7.54 -7.25
C ASN A 79 -13.55 7.66 -6.65
N GLU A 80 -13.90 6.82 -5.68
CA GLU A 80 -15.19 6.88 -4.98
C GLU A 80 -15.40 8.23 -4.29
N LEU A 81 -14.37 8.80 -3.65
CA LEU A 81 -14.43 10.14 -3.05
C LEU A 81 -14.62 11.25 -4.09
N LEU A 82 -14.03 11.11 -5.27
CA LEU A 82 -14.22 12.07 -6.35
C LEU A 82 -15.64 12.02 -6.91
N ASP A 83 -16.21 10.83 -7.06
CA ASP A 83 -17.57 10.64 -7.54
C ASP A 83 -18.59 11.13 -6.50
N LEU A 84 -18.40 10.80 -5.23
CA LEU A 84 -19.24 11.30 -4.14
C LEU A 84 -19.18 12.82 -4.01
N ARG A 85 -17.98 13.42 -4.19
CA ARG A 85 -17.82 14.88 -4.23
C ARG A 85 -18.62 15.49 -5.38
N LYS A 86 -18.61 14.89 -6.58
CA LYS A 86 -19.40 15.39 -7.72
C LYS A 86 -20.89 15.29 -7.43
N GLU A 87 -21.35 14.17 -6.89
CA GLU A 87 -22.77 13.99 -6.57
C GLU A 87 -23.26 15.00 -5.52
N VAL A 88 -22.52 15.17 -4.43
CA VAL A 88 -22.83 16.17 -3.40
C VAL A 88 -22.82 17.58 -3.98
N SER A 89 -21.84 17.89 -4.84
CA SER A 89 -21.74 19.17 -5.53
C SER A 89 -22.98 19.44 -6.40
N ASP A 90 -23.44 18.45 -7.17
CA ASP A 90 -24.61 18.56 -8.04
C ASP A 90 -25.92 18.69 -7.27
N VAL A 91 -26.06 17.97 -6.15
CA VAL A 91 -27.22 18.08 -5.26
C VAL A 91 -27.27 19.47 -4.62
N ASN A 92 -26.15 19.93 -4.06
CA ASN A 92 -26.05 21.25 -3.44
C ASN A 92 -26.32 22.36 -4.47
N LEU A 93 -25.78 22.23 -5.69
CA LEU A 93 -26.07 23.14 -6.80
C LEU A 93 -27.58 23.25 -7.06
N LYS A 94 -28.27 22.13 -7.17
CA LYS A 94 -29.72 22.10 -7.43
C LYS A 94 -30.51 22.70 -6.28
N GLN A 95 -30.15 22.39 -5.04
CA GLN A 95 -30.82 22.90 -3.85
C GLN A 95 -30.65 24.41 -3.71
N MET A 96 -29.42 24.89 -3.84
CA MET A 96 -29.11 26.31 -3.72
C MET A 96 -29.78 27.13 -4.82
N ARG A 97 -29.74 26.63 -6.06
CA ARG A 97 -30.48 27.22 -7.18
C ARG A 97 -31.98 27.27 -6.90
N HIS A 98 -32.57 26.18 -6.38
CA HIS A 98 -34.00 26.13 -6.10
C HIS A 98 -34.40 27.10 -4.98
N ALA A 99 -33.59 27.20 -3.92
CA ALA A 99 -33.81 28.16 -2.83
C ALA A 99 -33.80 29.61 -3.34
N ILE A 100 -32.76 29.99 -4.09
CA ILE A 100 -32.66 31.34 -4.66
C ILE A 100 -33.86 31.65 -5.57
N ILE A 101 -34.22 30.71 -6.45
CA ILE A 101 -35.36 30.90 -7.36
C ILE A 101 -36.65 31.12 -6.57
N ARG A 102 -36.94 30.23 -5.61
CA ARG A 102 -38.16 30.31 -4.80
C ARG A 102 -38.23 31.64 -4.05
N ASP A 103 -37.17 32.01 -3.34
CA ASP A 103 -37.16 33.21 -2.51
C ASP A 103 -37.26 34.48 -3.38
N CYS A 104 -36.66 34.45 -4.58
CA CYS A 104 -36.83 35.52 -5.57
C CYS A 104 -38.26 35.60 -6.13
N GLU A 105 -38.85 34.46 -6.50
CA GLU A 105 -40.21 34.40 -7.03
C GLU A 105 -41.22 34.88 -5.99
N ASP A 106 -41.07 34.47 -4.73
CA ASP A 106 -41.89 34.93 -3.61
C ASP A 106 -41.80 36.46 -3.43
N ALA A 107 -40.59 37.03 -3.47
CA ALA A 107 -40.40 38.48 -3.37
C ALA A 107 -41.01 39.23 -4.56
N ILE A 108 -40.84 38.69 -5.79
CA ILE A 108 -41.42 39.26 -7.00
C ILE A 108 -42.95 39.21 -6.96
N GLU A 109 -43.54 38.11 -6.49
CA GLU A 109 -45.00 37.98 -6.33
C GLU A 109 -45.55 38.96 -5.29
N LYS A 110 -44.85 39.11 -4.14
CA LYS A 110 -45.18 40.10 -3.11
C LYS A 110 -44.97 41.55 -3.58
N GLN A 111 -44.19 41.76 -4.65
CA GLN A 111 -43.74 43.06 -5.15
C GLN A 111 -42.90 43.89 -4.15
N PHE A 112 -42.33 43.24 -3.14
CA PHE A 112 -41.39 43.84 -2.19
C PHE A 112 -40.50 42.73 -1.61
N VAL A 113 -39.38 43.11 -1.01
CA VAL A 113 -38.48 42.19 -0.32
C VAL A 113 -38.09 42.76 1.04
N TYR A 114 -37.99 41.92 2.08
CA TYR A 114 -37.43 42.38 3.35
C TYR A 114 -35.91 42.51 3.26
N ALA A 115 -35.33 43.43 4.02
CA ALA A 115 -33.88 43.65 4.00
C ALA A 115 -33.08 42.38 4.35
N GLU A 116 -33.56 41.57 5.28
CA GLU A 116 -32.96 40.29 5.66
C GLU A 116 -33.08 39.22 4.57
N GLU A 117 -34.23 39.16 3.89
CA GLU A 117 -34.46 38.24 2.77
C GLU A 117 -33.54 38.60 1.61
N LEU A 118 -33.41 39.90 1.30
CA LEU A 118 -32.51 40.39 0.26
C LEU A 118 -31.06 40.03 0.58
N ALA A 119 -30.59 40.28 1.80
CA ALA A 119 -29.24 39.92 2.22
C ALA A 119 -28.97 38.41 2.09
N SER A 120 -29.92 37.57 2.52
CA SER A 120 -29.84 36.12 2.38
C SER A 120 -29.77 35.67 0.92
N ILE A 121 -30.61 36.26 0.04
CA ILE A 121 -30.60 35.99 -1.40
C ILE A 121 -29.25 36.39 -2.02
N GLU A 122 -28.67 37.53 -1.62
CA GLU A 122 -27.36 37.99 -2.10
C GLU A 122 -26.24 37.04 -1.68
N GLU A 123 -26.17 36.65 -0.40
CA GLU A 123 -25.15 35.72 0.10
C GLU A 123 -25.23 34.36 -0.62
N MET A 124 -26.45 33.83 -0.78
CA MET A 124 -26.66 32.60 -1.53
C MET A 124 -26.28 32.77 -3.01
N TYR A 125 -26.59 33.90 -3.62
CA TYR A 125 -26.28 34.16 -5.02
C TYR A 125 -24.77 34.34 -5.27
N GLU A 126 -24.06 35.04 -4.38
CA GLU A 126 -22.61 35.20 -4.46
C GLU A 126 -21.91 33.84 -4.41
N LEU A 127 -22.26 33.00 -3.43
CA LEU A 127 -21.73 31.65 -3.32
C LEU A 127 -22.10 30.80 -4.55
N TYR A 128 -23.30 30.99 -5.11
CA TYR A 128 -23.77 30.28 -6.29
C TYR A 128 -22.97 30.63 -7.54
N VAL A 129 -22.64 31.92 -7.72
CA VAL A 129 -21.83 32.40 -8.84
C VAL A 129 -20.36 31.98 -8.68
N GLU A 130 -19.81 32.12 -7.48
CA GLU A 130 -18.41 31.80 -7.20
C GLU A 130 -18.13 30.30 -7.37
N VAL A 131 -18.95 29.44 -6.75
CA VAL A 131 -18.70 27.99 -6.70
C VAL A 131 -19.22 27.29 -7.94
N TYR A 132 -20.33 27.75 -8.52
CA TYR A 132 -21.05 27.03 -9.57
C TYR A 132 -21.20 27.80 -10.88
N HIS A 133 -20.50 28.93 -11.04
CA HIS A 133 -20.46 29.75 -12.25
C HIS A 133 -21.79 30.36 -12.69
N GLY A 134 -22.80 30.33 -11.82
CA GLY A 134 -24.07 31.00 -12.04
C GLY A 134 -24.90 30.49 -13.22
N ASN A 135 -26.09 31.05 -13.39
CA ASN A 135 -26.93 30.87 -14.56
C ASN A 135 -27.64 32.20 -14.87
N GLY A 136 -27.85 32.49 -16.16
CA GLY A 136 -28.50 33.73 -16.60
C GLY A 136 -29.91 33.93 -16.05
N TYR A 137 -30.69 32.86 -15.87
CA TYR A 137 -32.04 32.92 -15.28
C TYR A 137 -32.00 33.38 -13.82
N VAL A 138 -31.20 32.70 -12.98
CA VAL A 138 -31.04 33.04 -11.55
C VAL A 138 -30.53 34.48 -11.41
N THR A 139 -29.52 34.85 -12.21
CA THR A 139 -28.99 36.21 -12.26
C THR A 139 -30.07 37.23 -12.58
N SER A 140 -30.93 36.93 -13.55
CA SER A 140 -32.03 37.82 -13.94
C SER A 140 -33.07 37.97 -12.83
N LEU A 141 -33.37 36.90 -12.08
CA LEU A 141 -34.29 36.96 -10.94
C LEU A 141 -33.72 37.82 -9.81
N VAL A 142 -32.46 37.60 -9.43
CA VAL A 142 -31.80 38.40 -8.39
C VAL A 142 -31.76 39.88 -8.78
N VAL A 143 -31.43 40.19 -10.04
CA VAL A 143 -31.49 41.58 -10.54
C VAL A 143 -32.89 42.17 -10.44
N LYS A 144 -33.96 41.41 -10.69
CA LYS A 144 -35.33 41.90 -10.50
C LYS A 144 -35.62 42.18 -9.03
N VAL A 145 -35.25 41.28 -8.13
CA VAL A 145 -35.47 41.43 -6.69
C VAL A 145 -34.72 42.64 -6.13
N ARG A 146 -33.49 42.89 -6.57
CA ARG A 146 -32.70 44.09 -6.21
C ARG A 146 -33.41 45.41 -6.55
N ASN A 147 -34.31 45.41 -7.52
CA ASN A 147 -35.07 46.59 -7.94
C ASN A 147 -36.43 46.71 -7.25
N LEU A 148 -36.80 45.77 -6.37
CA LEU A 148 -38.04 45.84 -5.61
C LEU A 148 -37.92 46.80 -4.41
N PRO A 149 -39.04 47.38 -3.95
CA PRO A 149 -39.08 48.12 -2.69
C PRO A 149 -38.60 47.25 -1.52
N ILE A 150 -37.66 47.78 -0.74
CA ILE A 150 -37.12 47.11 0.45
C ILE A 150 -37.95 47.52 1.67
N ARG A 151 -38.35 46.54 2.48
CA ARG A 151 -39.01 46.74 3.77
C ARG A 151 -38.15 46.24 4.92
N VAL A 152 -38.35 46.81 6.09
CA VAL A 152 -37.73 46.34 7.33
C VAL A 152 -38.86 45.82 8.22
N HIS A 153 -38.68 44.67 8.85
CA HIS A 153 -39.63 44.21 9.87
C HIS A 153 -39.58 45.18 11.07
N ASP A 154 -40.74 45.72 11.43
CA ASP A 154 -40.93 46.56 12.62
C ASP A 154 -40.79 45.74 13.92
#